data_AF-A6URF4-F1
#
_entry.id   AF-A6URF4-F1
#
_cell.length_a   1.000
_cell.length_b   1.000
_cell.length_c   1.000
_cell.angle_alpha   90.00
_cell.angle_beta   90.00
_cell.angle_gamma   90.00
#
_symmetry.space_group_name_H-M   'P 1'
#
loop_
_entity.id
_entity.type
_entity.pdbx_description
1 polymer ?
#
loop_
_entity_poly.entity_id
_entity_poly.type
_entity_poly.pdbx_seq_one_letter_code
_entity_poly.pdbx_strand_id
1 'polypeptide(L)'
;MPKLKIIRDPIHKDIKLNEEEISIVDTPEVQRLRNIKQTGLTCLVYPSANHSRFEHSIGTMHVAGEIAKNLENIDTELTKIVALLHDIGHSPFSHTLEVEGYSHEEFTREKIKKMDFTNYSPKEILEVYSSKGIEGSLIHGDVDADRMDYLVRDSHHTGVAYGTIDIPRLIRSIVIIEDSNKLGISEKGRNTVESLLTARYQMYPTVYMHPASRISETMIKNATLDAIHDKIFKLEDLSEMDDIDLISTLRNSEGTPKEIIKRIDKRKLFKNITTLRYSDLSPKERWTLINLSESSKHRLETEISEFYETRIFLDIPKPPKMVEHRITVLMDDKKYRLDEISPLAESLKNAYKKSWSMMIYLESETFNKMPELLKDGNKFLFKFIENTPIKNPILDVLNEHGTVQGVTKLSNLVKKSANDPEFHLELQKLIFCGLVTKKIEPVRGTFRYDYKSIYTES
;
A
#
# COMPACT_ATOMS: atom_id res chain seq x y z
N MET A 1 -29.82 -30.21 -2.78
CA MET A 1 -29.36 -29.21 -3.78
C MET A 1 -28.24 -28.44 -3.12
N PRO A 2 -27.12 -28.17 -3.81
CA PRO A 2 -26.06 -27.36 -3.24
C PRO A 2 -26.62 -25.98 -2.86
N LYS A 3 -26.32 -25.52 -1.65
CA LYS A 3 -26.73 -24.23 -1.09
C LYS A 3 -26.02 -23.13 -1.88
N LEU A 4 -26.72 -22.53 -2.84
CA LEU A 4 -26.24 -21.35 -3.57
C LEU A 4 -26.73 -20.10 -2.84
N LYS A 5 -25.82 -19.19 -2.50
CA LYS A 5 -26.12 -17.87 -1.93
C LYS A 5 -25.78 -16.79 -2.94
N ILE A 6 -26.60 -15.76 -3.02
CA ILE A 6 -26.35 -14.59 -3.85
C ILE A 6 -26.18 -13.39 -2.92
N ILE A 7 -25.08 -12.68 -3.07
CA ILE A 7 -24.83 -11.39 -2.42
C ILE A 7 -25.00 -10.31 -3.47
N ARG A 8 -25.83 -9.31 -3.16
CA ARG A 8 -25.99 -8.12 -4.00
C ARG A 8 -24.91 -7.11 -3.65
N ASP A 9 -24.06 -6.80 -4.61
CA ASP A 9 -22.99 -5.82 -4.54
C ASP A 9 -23.26 -4.66 -5.52
N PRO A 10 -23.05 -3.39 -5.13
CA PRO A 10 -23.33 -2.25 -6.00
C PRO A 10 -22.38 -2.13 -7.20
N ILE A 11 -21.18 -2.71 -7.11
CA ILE A 11 -20.14 -2.65 -8.15
C ILE A 11 -20.31 -3.81 -9.13
N HIS A 12 -20.34 -5.04 -8.59
CA HIS A 12 -20.32 -6.28 -9.37
C HIS A 12 -21.69 -6.92 -9.56
N LYS A 13 -22.75 -6.33 -9.00
CA LYS A 13 -24.14 -6.81 -9.05
C LYS A 13 -24.32 -8.12 -8.27
N ASP A 14 -24.74 -9.20 -8.91
CA ASP A 14 -25.07 -10.44 -8.22
C ASP A 14 -23.84 -11.35 -8.16
N ILE A 15 -23.23 -11.43 -6.97
CA ILE A 15 -22.09 -12.31 -6.70
C ILE A 15 -22.63 -13.63 -6.16
N LYS A 16 -22.33 -14.72 -6.87
CA LYS A 16 -22.77 -16.08 -6.53
C LYS A 16 -21.70 -16.79 -5.71
N LEU A 17 -22.09 -17.36 -4.58
CA LEU A 17 -21.24 -18.12 -3.68
C LEU A 17 -21.65 -19.60 -3.67
N ASN A 18 -20.68 -20.50 -3.78
CA ASN A 18 -20.86 -21.94 -3.58
C ASN A 18 -20.88 -22.30 -2.08
N GLU A 19 -21.06 -23.58 -1.74
CA GLU A 19 -21.17 -24.01 -0.34
C GLU A 19 -19.91 -23.74 0.49
N GLU A 20 -18.73 -23.95 -0.10
CA GLU A 20 -17.43 -23.72 0.54
C GLU A 20 -17.16 -22.23 0.76
N GLU A 21 -17.44 -21.39 -0.23
CA GLU A 21 -17.33 -19.94 -0.11
C GLU A 21 -18.28 -19.40 0.96
N ILE A 22 -19.48 -19.96 1.09
CA ILE A 22 -20.42 -19.59 2.16
C ILE A 22 -19.86 -19.97 3.53
N SER A 23 -19.32 -21.18 3.68
CA SER A 23 -18.78 -21.63 4.97
C SER A 23 -17.64 -20.73 5.45
N ILE A 24 -16.75 -20.34 4.53
CA ILE A 24 -15.63 -19.43 4.81
C ILE A 24 -16.14 -18.01 5.10
N VAL A 25 -17.07 -17.49 4.29
CA VAL A 25 -17.64 -16.14 4.51
C VAL A 25 -18.34 -16.03 5.85
N ASP A 26 -19.00 -17.09 6.31
CA ASP A 26 -19.75 -17.08 7.58
C ASP A 26 -18.82 -17.27 8.82
N THR A 27 -17.49 -17.40 8.64
CA THR A 27 -16.51 -17.46 9.75
C THR A 27 -16.37 -16.13 10.51
N PRO A 28 -16.07 -16.15 11.82
CA PRO A 28 -15.83 -14.93 12.60
C PRO A 28 -14.72 -14.04 12.02
N GLU A 29 -13.65 -14.64 11.49
CA GLU A 29 -12.49 -13.93 10.92
C GLU A 29 -12.90 -13.08 9.71
N VAL A 30 -13.73 -13.63 8.81
CA VAL A 30 -14.24 -12.89 7.65
C VAL A 30 -15.36 -11.93 8.05
N GLN A 31 -16.25 -12.32 8.97
CA GLN A 31 -17.34 -11.43 9.42
C GLN A 31 -16.82 -10.19 10.16
N ARG A 32 -15.70 -10.29 10.88
CA ARG A 32 -15.01 -9.14 11.51
C ARG A 32 -14.72 -8.03 10.51
N LEU A 33 -14.40 -8.37 9.26
CA LEU A 33 -14.10 -7.38 8.21
C LEU A 33 -15.26 -6.41 7.93
N ARG A 34 -16.49 -6.74 8.33
CA ARG A 34 -17.65 -5.82 8.21
C ARG A 34 -17.49 -4.53 9.00
N ASN A 35 -16.73 -4.62 10.09
CA ASN A 35 -16.50 -3.52 11.02
C ASN A 35 -15.13 -2.87 10.83
N ILE A 36 -14.43 -3.18 9.73
CA ILE A 36 -13.15 -2.57 9.38
C ILE A 36 -13.32 -1.81 8.08
N LYS A 37 -13.24 -0.48 8.14
CA LYS A 37 -13.38 0.38 6.96
C LYS A 37 -12.24 0.17 5.97
N GLN A 38 -12.58 -0.01 4.70
CA GLN A 38 -11.59 -0.19 3.62
C GLN A 38 -10.59 0.98 3.55
N THR A 39 -11.09 2.21 3.65
CA THR A 39 -10.30 3.44 3.50
C THR A 39 -10.11 4.19 4.82
N GLY A 40 -10.15 3.48 5.95
CA GLY A 40 -9.91 4.03 7.28
C GLY A 40 -10.79 5.24 7.60
N LEU A 41 -10.17 6.37 7.94
CA LEU A 41 -10.85 7.62 8.31
C LEU A 41 -11.18 8.52 7.10
N THR A 42 -11.06 8.02 5.87
CA THR A 42 -11.46 8.75 4.66
C THR A 42 -12.93 9.18 4.68
N CYS A 43 -13.79 8.49 5.44
CA CYS A 43 -15.17 8.89 5.69
C CYS A 43 -15.31 10.30 6.30
N LEU A 44 -14.27 10.80 6.97
CA LEU A 44 -14.22 12.17 7.41
C LEU A 44 -14.25 13.10 6.19
N VAL A 45 -13.51 12.84 5.13
CA VAL A 45 -13.49 13.72 3.95
C VAL A 45 -14.67 13.44 3.02
N TYR A 46 -14.96 12.17 2.79
CA TYR A 46 -15.99 11.69 1.89
C TYR A 46 -17.04 10.94 2.71
N PRO A 47 -18.13 11.58 3.16
CA PRO A 47 -19.07 10.98 4.12
C PRO A 47 -19.67 9.64 3.70
N SER A 48 -19.68 9.33 2.40
CA SER A 48 -20.19 8.06 1.85
C SER A 48 -19.15 6.93 1.79
N ALA A 49 -17.86 7.21 2.06
CA ALA A 49 -16.77 6.23 2.10
C ALA A 49 -16.82 5.38 3.38
N ASN A 50 -17.93 4.64 3.56
CA ASN A 50 -18.18 3.78 4.72
C ASN A 50 -18.04 2.29 4.41
N HIS A 51 -17.67 1.95 3.19
CA HIS A 51 -17.50 0.56 2.80
C HIS A 51 -16.38 -0.11 3.61
N SER A 52 -16.59 -1.39 3.88
CA SER A 52 -15.73 -2.22 4.70
C SER A 52 -14.85 -3.15 3.87
N ARG A 53 -13.86 -3.76 4.52
CA ARG A 53 -13.04 -4.81 3.92
C ARG A 53 -13.87 -6.04 3.54
N PHE A 54 -15.01 -6.27 4.17
CA PHE A 54 -15.86 -7.42 3.85
C PHE A 54 -16.34 -7.39 2.40
N GLU A 55 -16.98 -6.31 1.94
CA GLU A 55 -17.44 -6.22 0.55
C GLU A 55 -16.28 -6.14 -0.44
N HIS A 56 -15.12 -5.60 -0.03
CA HIS A 56 -13.91 -5.65 -0.84
C HIS A 56 -13.43 -7.08 -1.03
N SER A 57 -13.28 -7.88 0.04
CA SER A 57 -12.89 -9.29 -0.04
C SER A 57 -13.83 -10.12 -0.92
N ILE A 58 -15.15 -9.91 -0.81
CA ILE A 58 -16.15 -10.57 -1.66
C ILE A 58 -16.02 -10.12 -3.13
N GLY A 59 -15.78 -8.84 -3.37
CA GLY A 59 -15.57 -8.30 -4.71
C GLY A 59 -14.27 -8.78 -5.36
N THR A 60 -13.17 -8.79 -4.62
CA THR A 60 -11.87 -9.34 -5.04
C THR A 60 -11.98 -10.83 -5.36
N MET A 61 -12.68 -11.62 -4.52
CA MET A 61 -13.01 -13.01 -4.81
C MET A 61 -13.77 -13.15 -6.13
N HIS A 62 -14.79 -12.31 -6.36
CA HIS A 62 -15.56 -12.36 -7.59
C HIS A 62 -14.69 -12.07 -8.83
N VAL A 63 -13.92 -10.98 -8.80
CA VAL A 63 -13.05 -10.58 -9.91
C VAL A 63 -11.97 -11.64 -10.16
N ALA A 64 -11.32 -12.16 -9.12
CA ALA A 64 -10.30 -13.20 -9.24
C ALA A 64 -10.87 -14.48 -9.89
N GLY A 65 -12.07 -14.89 -9.48
CA GLY A 65 -12.77 -16.02 -10.07
C GLY A 65 -13.14 -15.80 -11.54
N GLU A 66 -13.55 -14.59 -11.93
CA GLU A 66 -13.81 -14.27 -13.34
C GLU A 66 -12.52 -14.26 -14.17
N ILE A 67 -11.39 -13.81 -13.62
CA ILE A 67 -10.10 -13.92 -14.32
C ILE A 67 -9.69 -15.39 -14.47
N ALA A 68 -9.73 -16.16 -13.39
CA ALA A 68 -9.36 -17.58 -13.40
C ALA A 68 -10.15 -18.40 -14.44
N LYS A 69 -11.46 -18.14 -14.61
CA LYS A 69 -12.29 -18.79 -15.63
C LYS A 69 -11.89 -18.48 -17.08
N ASN A 70 -11.22 -17.35 -17.31
CA ASN A 70 -10.74 -16.96 -18.64
C ASN A 70 -9.34 -17.52 -18.94
N LEU A 71 -8.70 -18.20 -17.99
CA LEU A 71 -7.39 -18.80 -18.12
C LEU A 71 -7.48 -20.33 -18.04
N GLU A 72 -6.67 -21.02 -18.85
CA GLU A 72 -6.61 -22.47 -18.82
C GLU A 72 -5.71 -22.97 -17.69
N ASN A 73 -6.02 -24.16 -17.14
CA ASN A 73 -5.23 -24.84 -16.12
C ASN A 73 -5.06 -24.07 -14.80
N ILE A 74 -6.04 -23.23 -14.45
CA ILE A 74 -6.09 -22.51 -13.17
C ILE A 74 -7.17 -23.09 -12.27
N ASP A 75 -6.82 -23.37 -11.02
CA ASP A 75 -7.82 -23.72 -10.01
C ASP A 75 -8.61 -22.47 -9.62
N THR A 76 -9.80 -22.34 -10.20
CA THR A 76 -10.70 -21.20 -9.98
C THR A 76 -11.21 -21.15 -8.53
N GLU A 77 -11.51 -22.29 -7.91
CA GLU A 77 -12.09 -22.31 -6.57
C GLU A 77 -11.02 -21.95 -5.53
N LEU A 78 -9.82 -22.54 -5.63
CA LEU A 78 -8.69 -22.16 -4.79
C LEU A 78 -8.32 -20.67 -4.95
N THR A 79 -8.28 -20.16 -6.18
CA THR A 79 -8.03 -18.73 -6.46
C THR A 79 -9.06 -17.85 -5.77
N LYS A 80 -10.35 -18.20 -5.83
CA LYS A 80 -11.42 -17.46 -5.16
C LYS A 80 -11.23 -17.46 -3.64
N ILE A 81 -10.91 -18.61 -3.05
CA ILE A 81 -10.71 -18.72 -1.59
C ILE A 81 -9.53 -17.85 -1.15
N VAL A 82 -8.39 -17.91 -1.85
CA VAL A 82 -7.22 -17.08 -1.52
C VAL A 82 -7.57 -15.58 -1.67
N ALA A 83 -8.30 -15.22 -2.73
CA ALA A 83 -8.75 -13.85 -2.97
C ALA A 83 -9.73 -13.36 -1.90
N LEU A 84 -10.61 -14.23 -1.39
CA LEU A 84 -11.51 -13.91 -0.28
C LEU A 84 -10.73 -13.63 1.01
N LEU A 85 -9.66 -14.38 1.25
CA LEU A 85 -8.92 -14.36 2.52
C LEU A 85 -7.75 -13.38 2.56
N HIS A 86 -7.40 -12.75 1.43
CA HIS A 86 -6.14 -11.99 1.31
C HIS A 86 -5.96 -10.89 2.37
N ASP A 87 -7.06 -10.34 2.85
CA ASP A 87 -7.15 -9.18 3.74
C ASP A 87 -7.62 -9.49 5.19
N ILE A 88 -7.82 -10.76 5.55
CA ILE A 88 -8.38 -11.13 6.88
C ILE A 88 -7.48 -10.72 8.05
N GLY A 89 -6.18 -10.51 7.80
CA GLY A 89 -5.19 -10.07 8.78
C GLY A 89 -5.13 -8.56 9.01
N HIS A 90 -5.94 -7.75 8.32
CA HIS A 90 -5.92 -6.30 8.52
C HIS A 90 -6.36 -5.89 9.94
N SER A 91 -5.65 -4.90 10.48
CA SER A 91 -5.99 -4.21 11.73
C SER A 91 -7.13 -3.21 11.52
N PRO A 92 -7.72 -2.68 12.62
CA PRO A 92 -8.61 -1.54 12.57
C PRO A 92 -8.03 -0.38 11.75
N PHE A 93 -8.89 0.31 11.01
CA PHE A 93 -8.50 1.39 10.10
C PHE A 93 -7.45 0.96 9.04
N SER A 94 -7.41 -0.33 8.69
CA SER A 94 -6.72 -0.80 7.49
C SER A 94 -5.21 -0.52 7.53
N HIS A 95 -4.62 0.03 6.47
CA HIS A 95 -3.18 0.31 6.41
C HIS A 95 -2.72 1.39 7.40
N THR A 96 -3.64 2.16 8.01
CA THR A 96 -3.28 3.22 8.97
C THR A 96 -2.52 2.66 10.17
N LEU A 97 -2.86 1.44 10.62
CA LEU A 97 -2.27 0.80 11.79
C LEU A 97 -1.30 -0.33 11.44
N GLU A 98 -0.76 -0.36 10.21
CA GLU A 98 0.45 -1.11 9.88
C GLU A 98 1.69 -0.38 10.37
N VAL A 99 1.76 -0.25 11.69
CA VAL A 99 2.89 0.31 12.42
C VAL A 99 4.05 -0.70 12.47
N GLU A 100 5.23 -0.23 12.88
CA GLU A 100 6.39 -1.09 13.05
C GLU A 100 6.07 -2.27 13.98
N GLY A 101 6.31 -3.49 13.52
CA GLY A 101 5.98 -4.73 14.22
C GLY A 101 4.62 -5.34 13.89
N TYR A 102 3.74 -4.66 13.15
CA TYR A 102 2.47 -5.22 12.68
C TYR A 102 2.48 -5.48 11.17
N SER A 103 2.17 -6.71 10.77
CA SER A 103 2.08 -7.11 9.36
C SER A 103 0.76 -7.83 9.12
N HIS A 104 -0.15 -7.20 8.35
CA HIS A 104 -1.42 -7.85 8.00
C HIS A 104 -1.17 -9.16 7.24
N GLU A 105 -0.13 -9.24 6.40
CA GLU A 105 0.19 -10.47 5.68
C GLU A 105 0.59 -11.61 6.61
N GLU A 106 1.33 -11.33 7.70
CA GLU A 106 1.64 -12.36 8.71
C GLU A 106 0.38 -12.80 9.45
N PHE A 107 -0.46 -11.87 9.88
CA PHE A 107 -1.71 -12.20 10.56
C PHE A 107 -2.70 -12.92 9.64
N THR A 108 -2.75 -12.61 8.35
CA THR A 108 -3.50 -13.38 7.35
C THR A 108 -3.02 -14.82 7.33
N ARG A 109 -1.70 -15.04 7.27
CA ARG A 109 -1.13 -16.41 7.30
C ARG A 109 -1.47 -17.15 8.58
N GLU A 110 -1.36 -16.50 9.74
CA GLU A 110 -1.67 -17.10 11.04
C GLU A 110 -3.15 -17.45 11.20
N LYS A 111 -4.06 -16.63 10.66
CA LYS A 111 -5.50 -16.94 10.66
C LYS A 111 -5.81 -18.11 9.73
N ILE A 112 -5.31 -18.10 8.48
CA ILE A 112 -5.55 -19.21 7.52
C ILE A 112 -5.09 -20.56 8.10
N LYS A 113 -3.95 -20.62 8.81
CA LYS A 113 -3.45 -21.85 9.45
C LYS A 113 -4.43 -22.48 10.44
N LYS A 114 -5.32 -21.69 11.04
CA LYS A 114 -6.26 -22.10 12.10
C LYS A 114 -7.68 -22.30 11.58
N MET A 115 -7.95 -21.98 10.31
CA MET A 115 -9.25 -22.16 9.67
C MET A 115 -9.38 -23.58 9.12
N ASP A 116 -10.62 -24.07 9.11
CA ASP A 116 -10.99 -25.34 8.48
C ASP A 116 -11.60 -25.07 7.10
N PHE A 117 -11.24 -25.91 6.13
CA PHE A 117 -11.72 -25.84 4.75
C PHE A 117 -12.16 -27.26 4.33
N THR A 118 -13.23 -27.36 3.55
CA THR A 118 -13.79 -28.64 3.08
C THR A 118 -12.98 -29.19 1.91
N ASN A 119 -12.61 -28.34 0.96
CA ASN A 119 -12.06 -28.76 -0.33
C ASN A 119 -10.53 -28.63 -0.43
N TYR A 120 -9.90 -27.87 0.47
CA TYR A 120 -8.47 -27.58 0.44
C TYR A 120 -7.87 -27.70 1.84
N SER A 121 -6.56 -27.86 1.94
CA SER A 121 -5.84 -27.68 3.19
C SER A 121 -5.41 -26.22 3.38
N PRO A 122 -5.25 -25.74 4.63
CA PRO A 122 -4.63 -24.44 4.90
C PRO A 122 -3.27 -24.27 4.21
N LYS A 123 -2.52 -25.38 4.04
CA LYS A 123 -1.21 -25.38 3.39
C LYS A 123 -1.31 -25.01 1.92
N GLU A 124 -2.25 -25.59 1.17
CA GLU A 124 -2.46 -25.29 -0.26
C GLU A 124 -2.85 -23.82 -0.48
N ILE A 125 -3.74 -23.30 0.37
CA ILE A 125 -4.15 -21.89 0.33
C ILE A 125 -2.94 -20.98 0.59
N LEU A 126 -2.12 -21.30 1.59
CA LEU A 126 -0.92 -20.53 1.93
C LEU A 126 0.18 -20.61 0.86
N GLU A 127 0.30 -21.75 0.18
CA GLU A 127 1.20 -21.92 -0.95
C GLU A 127 0.80 -20.95 -2.07
N VAL A 128 -0.48 -20.88 -2.44
CA VAL A 128 -0.96 -19.91 -3.44
C VAL A 128 -0.80 -18.47 -2.96
N TYR A 129 -1.26 -18.15 -1.75
CA TYR A 129 -1.16 -16.80 -1.14
C TYR A 129 0.28 -16.27 -1.12
N SER A 130 1.25 -17.13 -0.81
CA SER A 130 2.66 -16.75 -0.69
C SER A 130 3.44 -16.88 -2.00
N SER A 131 2.91 -17.61 -2.99
CA SER A 131 3.59 -17.85 -4.26
C SER A 131 3.52 -16.64 -5.19
N LYS A 132 4.51 -16.57 -6.09
CA LYS A 132 4.41 -15.79 -7.34
C LYS A 132 3.94 -16.66 -8.51
N GLY A 133 3.20 -17.73 -8.20
CA GLY A 133 2.51 -18.54 -9.22
C GLY A 133 1.47 -17.71 -9.95
N ILE A 134 0.80 -18.31 -10.94
CA ILE A 134 -0.22 -17.59 -11.71
C ILE A 134 -1.37 -17.18 -10.80
N GLU A 135 -1.89 -18.09 -10.00
CA GLU A 135 -3.01 -17.88 -9.07
C GLU A 135 -2.71 -16.79 -8.04
N GLY A 136 -1.53 -16.85 -7.40
CA GLY A 136 -1.10 -15.80 -6.47
C GLY A 136 -0.96 -14.43 -7.16
N SER A 137 -0.49 -14.42 -8.40
CA SER A 137 -0.34 -13.18 -9.19
C SER A 137 -1.67 -12.59 -9.65
N LEU A 138 -2.77 -13.37 -9.67
CA LEU A 138 -4.12 -12.85 -9.92
C LEU A 138 -4.62 -11.98 -8.76
N ILE A 139 -4.01 -12.10 -7.58
CA ILE A 139 -4.42 -11.43 -6.34
C ILE A 139 -3.38 -10.40 -5.91
N HIS A 140 -2.08 -10.74 -6.01
CA HIS A 140 -0.94 -9.91 -5.62
C HIS A 140 -0.01 -9.61 -6.81
N GLY A 141 -0.57 -9.02 -7.86
CA GLY A 141 0.06 -8.81 -9.16
C GLY A 141 0.37 -7.35 -9.48
N ASP A 142 0.67 -7.08 -10.75
CA ASP A 142 0.70 -5.71 -11.30
C ASP A 142 -0.70 -5.29 -11.80
N VAL A 143 -1.45 -6.26 -12.34
CA VAL A 143 -2.85 -6.17 -12.73
C VAL A 143 -3.57 -7.32 -12.05
N ASP A 144 -4.10 -7.06 -10.86
CA ASP A 144 -4.71 -8.05 -9.98
C ASP A 144 -6.17 -7.71 -9.65
N ALA A 145 -6.88 -8.70 -9.12
CA ALA A 145 -8.28 -8.59 -8.73
C ALA A 145 -8.49 -7.60 -7.58
N ASP A 146 -7.54 -7.52 -6.64
CA ASP A 146 -7.54 -6.57 -5.52
C ASP A 146 -7.68 -5.13 -6.04
N ARG A 147 -6.77 -4.69 -6.93
CA ARG A 147 -6.80 -3.34 -7.49
C ARG A 147 -8.01 -3.06 -8.35
N MET A 148 -8.45 -4.05 -9.13
CA MET A 148 -9.65 -3.90 -9.94
C MET A 148 -10.88 -3.63 -9.06
N ASP A 149 -11.02 -4.34 -7.94
CA ASP A 149 -12.11 -4.10 -7.01
C ASP A 149 -11.97 -2.76 -6.29
N TYR A 150 -10.88 -2.53 -5.54
CA TYR A 150 -10.83 -1.37 -4.65
C TYR A 150 -10.87 -0.06 -5.43
N LEU A 151 -10.26 0.04 -6.62
CA LEU A 151 -10.27 1.30 -7.36
C LEU A 151 -11.68 1.72 -7.76
N VAL A 152 -12.49 0.78 -8.24
CA VAL A 152 -13.87 1.05 -8.63
C VAL A 152 -14.75 1.23 -7.39
N ARG A 153 -14.56 0.40 -6.36
CA ARG A 153 -15.31 0.47 -5.10
C ARG A 153 -15.05 1.78 -4.36
N ASP A 154 -13.81 2.19 -4.22
CA ASP A 154 -13.41 3.42 -3.55
C ASP A 154 -13.91 4.63 -4.33
N SER A 155 -13.77 4.63 -5.66
CA SER A 155 -14.32 5.68 -6.53
C SER A 155 -15.84 5.81 -6.37
N HIS A 156 -16.57 4.70 -6.35
CA HIS A 156 -18.02 4.67 -6.17
C HIS A 156 -18.44 5.26 -4.81
N HIS A 157 -17.82 4.82 -3.72
CA HIS A 157 -18.22 5.24 -2.37
C HIS A 157 -17.72 6.64 -1.98
N THR A 158 -16.63 7.13 -2.61
CA THR A 158 -16.17 8.51 -2.43
C THR A 158 -16.90 9.50 -3.35
N GLY A 159 -17.54 9.02 -4.41
CA GLY A 159 -18.15 9.85 -5.45
C GLY A 159 -17.12 10.50 -6.39
N VAL A 160 -15.85 10.07 -6.31
CA VAL A 160 -14.75 10.64 -7.07
C VAL A 160 -14.64 9.93 -8.42
N ALA A 161 -15.16 10.56 -9.47
CA ALA A 161 -15.27 9.98 -10.81
C ALA A 161 -14.03 10.26 -11.69
N TYR A 162 -12.91 9.60 -11.40
CA TYR A 162 -11.67 9.74 -12.18
C TYR A 162 -11.51 8.72 -13.32
N GLY A 163 -12.62 8.46 -14.03
CA GLY A 163 -12.66 7.50 -15.13
C GLY A 163 -13.02 6.09 -14.67
N THR A 164 -13.91 5.46 -15.43
CA THR A 164 -14.39 4.10 -15.16
C THR A 164 -13.38 3.08 -15.70
N ILE A 165 -12.96 2.14 -14.85
CA ILE A 165 -12.16 1.00 -15.28
C ILE A 165 -13.09 -0.04 -15.92
N ASP A 166 -12.86 -0.39 -17.19
CA ASP A 166 -13.58 -1.49 -17.87
C ASP A 166 -12.99 -2.84 -17.45
N ILE A 167 -13.38 -3.28 -16.24
CA ILE A 167 -12.95 -4.56 -15.66
C ILE A 167 -13.21 -5.73 -16.63
N PRO A 168 -14.42 -5.92 -17.22
CA PRO A 168 -14.66 -7.03 -18.13
C PRO A 168 -13.72 -7.07 -19.33
N ARG A 169 -13.37 -5.92 -19.90
CA ARG A 169 -12.39 -5.85 -20.99
C ARG A 169 -10.98 -6.16 -20.52
N LEU A 170 -10.61 -5.71 -19.33
CA LEU A 170 -9.29 -5.98 -18.74
C LEU A 170 -9.11 -7.49 -18.50
N ILE A 171 -10.11 -8.13 -17.90
CA ILE A 171 -10.14 -9.58 -17.66
C ILE A 171 -9.90 -10.35 -18.96
N ARG A 172 -10.64 -10.05 -20.03
CA ARG A 172 -10.48 -10.70 -21.35
C ARG A 172 -9.11 -10.48 -22.02
N SER A 173 -8.35 -9.50 -21.53
CA SER A 173 -7.03 -9.17 -22.09
C SER A 173 -5.88 -9.79 -21.31
N ILE A 174 -6.11 -10.37 -20.13
CA ILE A 174 -5.10 -11.08 -19.35
C ILE A 174 -4.77 -12.41 -20.04
N VAL A 175 -3.48 -12.71 -20.13
CA VAL A 175 -2.96 -13.91 -20.78
C VAL A 175 -1.84 -14.53 -19.93
N ILE A 176 -1.63 -15.83 -20.07
CA ILE A 176 -0.46 -16.52 -19.52
C ILE A 176 0.66 -16.47 -20.55
N ILE A 177 1.84 -16.03 -20.11
CA ILE A 177 3.07 -16.00 -20.90
C ILE A 177 3.79 -17.34 -20.68
N GLU A 178 3.62 -18.28 -21.60
CA GLU A 178 4.02 -19.69 -21.48
C GLU A 178 5.49 -19.92 -21.08
N ASP A 179 6.44 -19.26 -21.74
CA ASP A 179 7.88 -19.44 -21.52
C ASP A 179 8.38 -18.90 -20.17
N SER A 180 7.59 -18.06 -19.50
CA SER A 180 7.94 -17.49 -18.19
C SER A 180 6.97 -17.85 -17.06
N ASN A 181 5.86 -18.52 -17.40
CA ASN A 181 4.75 -18.84 -16.50
C ASN A 181 4.27 -17.62 -15.68
N LYS A 182 4.06 -16.49 -16.35
CA LYS A 182 3.66 -15.21 -15.74
C LYS A 182 2.44 -14.63 -16.42
N LEU A 183 1.73 -13.78 -15.70
CA LEU A 183 0.65 -12.98 -16.27
C LEU A 183 1.19 -11.87 -17.19
N GLY A 184 0.50 -11.69 -18.30
CA GLY A 184 0.70 -10.59 -19.24
C GLY A 184 -0.63 -10.02 -19.70
N ILE A 185 -0.55 -8.99 -20.53
CA ILE A 185 -1.69 -8.35 -21.17
C ILE A 185 -1.53 -8.45 -22.68
N SER A 186 -2.55 -8.92 -23.39
CA SER A 186 -2.57 -8.86 -24.85
C SER A 186 -2.59 -7.41 -25.34
N GLU A 187 -2.08 -7.14 -26.53
CA GLU A 187 -2.08 -5.81 -27.16
C GLU A 187 -3.43 -5.09 -27.07
N LYS A 188 -4.54 -5.83 -27.26
CA LYS A 188 -5.91 -5.31 -27.22
C LYS A 188 -6.32 -4.73 -25.86
N GLY A 189 -5.62 -5.13 -24.79
CA GLY A 189 -5.79 -4.67 -23.41
C GLY A 189 -4.96 -3.43 -23.04
N ARG A 190 -4.03 -2.98 -23.90
CA ARG A 190 -3.10 -1.88 -23.61
C ARG A 190 -3.81 -0.63 -23.07
N ASN A 191 -4.84 -0.16 -23.79
CA ASN A 191 -5.60 1.04 -23.39
C ASN A 191 -6.38 0.83 -22.08
N THR A 192 -6.84 -0.39 -21.80
CA THR A 192 -7.56 -0.69 -20.56
C THR A 192 -6.63 -0.62 -19.35
N VAL A 193 -5.39 -1.11 -19.50
CA VAL A 193 -4.36 -0.99 -18.46
C VAL A 193 -3.93 0.47 -18.29
N GLU A 194 -3.76 1.24 -19.36
CA GLU A 194 -3.50 2.68 -19.28
C GLU A 194 -4.61 3.41 -18.50
N SER A 195 -5.87 3.05 -18.73
CA SER A 195 -7.01 3.57 -17.97
C SER A 195 -6.95 3.19 -16.49
N LEU A 196 -6.59 1.95 -16.16
CA LEU A 196 -6.38 1.50 -14.77
C LEU A 196 -5.30 2.33 -14.06
N LEU A 197 -4.14 2.50 -14.70
CA LEU A 197 -3.02 3.27 -14.15
C LEU A 197 -3.40 4.74 -13.95
N THR A 198 -4.19 5.30 -14.87
CA THR A 198 -4.68 6.68 -14.81
C THR A 198 -5.68 6.87 -13.67
N ALA A 199 -6.67 5.98 -13.55
CA ALA A 199 -7.65 6.01 -12.45
C ALA A 199 -6.94 5.94 -11.09
N ARG A 200 -5.99 5.00 -10.94
CA ARG A 200 -5.19 4.92 -9.73
C ARG A 200 -4.38 6.19 -9.46
N TYR A 201 -3.80 6.80 -10.50
CA TYR A 201 -2.99 8.00 -10.34
C TYR A 201 -3.83 9.18 -9.86
N GLN A 202 -5.09 9.25 -10.29
CA GLN A 202 -5.99 10.31 -9.87
C GLN A 202 -6.59 10.03 -8.49
N MET A 203 -6.91 8.77 -8.17
CA MET A 203 -7.39 8.36 -6.85
C MET A 203 -6.36 8.61 -5.75
N TYR A 204 -5.07 8.38 -6.03
CA TYR A 204 -4.00 8.48 -5.03
C TYR A 204 -3.87 9.86 -4.36
N PRO A 205 -3.63 10.97 -5.09
CA PRO A 205 -3.54 12.31 -4.50
C PRO A 205 -4.89 12.80 -3.94
N THR A 206 -6.01 12.44 -4.56
CA THR A 206 -7.31 13.00 -4.20
C THR A 206 -7.97 12.31 -3.01
N VAL A 207 -7.90 10.98 -2.94
CA VAL A 207 -8.56 10.19 -1.90
C VAL A 207 -7.54 9.75 -0.86
N TYR A 208 -6.59 8.90 -1.25
CA TYR A 208 -5.68 8.25 -0.29
C TYR A 208 -4.72 9.25 0.38
N MET A 209 -4.25 10.26 -0.36
CA MET A 209 -3.34 11.29 0.16
C MET A 209 -4.06 12.61 0.51
N HIS A 210 -5.38 12.59 0.66
CA HIS A 210 -6.12 13.80 1.02
C HIS A 210 -5.63 14.33 2.39
N PRO A 211 -5.28 15.62 2.54
CA PRO A 211 -4.67 16.14 3.77
C PRO A 211 -5.49 15.87 5.04
N ALA A 212 -6.81 15.99 4.96
CA ALA A 212 -7.69 15.75 6.10
C ALA A 212 -7.81 14.26 6.47
N SER A 213 -7.71 13.34 5.51
CA SER A 213 -7.63 11.89 5.80
C SER A 213 -6.29 11.59 6.47
N ARG A 214 -5.19 12.04 5.86
CA ARG A 214 -3.83 11.82 6.36
C ARG A 214 -3.61 12.29 7.80
N ILE A 215 -4.11 13.48 8.16
CA ILE A 215 -4.00 13.93 9.56
C ILE A 215 -4.86 13.11 10.50
N SER A 216 -6.07 12.73 10.11
CA SER A 216 -6.92 11.91 10.98
C SER A 216 -6.31 10.52 11.22
N GLU A 217 -5.67 9.95 10.19
CA GLU A 217 -4.90 8.71 10.27
C GLU A 217 -3.64 8.86 11.13
N THR A 218 -2.93 9.97 11.00
CA THR A 218 -1.75 10.26 11.83
C THR A 218 -2.13 10.42 13.30
N MET A 219 -3.27 11.07 13.57
CA MET A 219 -3.81 11.24 14.92
C MET A 219 -4.15 9.87 15.55
N ILE A 220 -4.93 9.03 14.85
CA ILE A 220 -5.33 7.73 15.41
C ILE A 220 -4.14 6.78 15.54
N LYS A 221 -3.18 6.81 14.61
CA LYS A 221 -1.93 6.06 14.70
C LYS A 221 -1.15 6.42 15.96
N ASN A 222 -0.95 7.72 16.22
CA ASN A 222 -0.27 8.16 17.44
C ASN A 222 -1.03 7.76 18.71
N ALA A 223 -2.35 7.96 18.75
CA ALA A 223 -3.18 7.53 19.89
C ALA A 223 -3.07 6.01 20.15
N THR A 224 -2.98 5.21 19.09
CA THR A 224 -2.81 3.75 19.20
C THR A 224 -1.43 3.40 19.73
N LEU A 225 -0.37 4.04 19.22
CA LEU A 225 1.00 3.81 19.69
C LEU A 225 1.18 4.20 21.16
N ASP A 226 0.62 5.35 21.57
CA ASP A 226 0.60 5.78 22.97
C ASP A 226 -0.14 4.76 23.85
N ALA A 227 -1.29 4.24 23.40
CA ALA A 227 -2.04 3.24 24.14
C ALA A 227 -1.29 1.90 24.30
N ILE A 228 -0.53 1.49 23.28
CA ILE A 228 0.35 0.32 23.33
C ILE A 228 1.51 0.56 24.31
N HIS A 229 2.13 1.75 24.25
CA HIS A 229 3.20 2.14 25.17
C HIS A 229 2.71 2.15 26.63
N ASP A 230 1.51 2.67 26.86
CA ASP A 230 0.86 2.72 28.18
C ASP A 230 0.26 1.37 28.62
N LYS A 231 0.47 0.31 27.81
CA LYS A 231 0.06 -1.08 28.07
C LYS A 231 -1.45 -1.25 28.26
N ILE A 232 -2.25 -0.43 27.58
CA ILE A 232 -3.71 -0.59 27.55
C ILE A 232 -4.09 -1.88 26.81
N PHE A 233 -3.39 -2.16 25.71
CA PHE A 233 -3.43 -3.40 24.96
C PHE A 233 -2.08 -3.64 24.29
N LYS A 234 -1.84 -4.84 23.78
CA LYS A 234 -0.62 -5.21 23.06
C LYS A 234 -0.77 -5.03 21.56
N LEU A 235 0.34 -4.91 20.85
CA LEU A 235 0.33 -4.74 19.39
C LEU A 235 -0.39 -5.90 18.68
N GLU A 236 -0.24 -7.12 19.18
CA GLU A 236 -0.84 -8.32 18.60
C GLU A 236 -2.37 -8.34 18.74
N ASP A 237 -2.91 -7.66 19.75
CA ASP A 237 -4.35 -7.59 20.00
C ASP A 237 -5.09 -6.88 18.83
N LEU A 238 -4.40 -6.00 18.09
CA LEU A 238 -4.96 -5.33 16.90
C LEU A 238 -5.44 -6.31 15.82
N SER A 239 -4.89 -7.52 15.77
CA SER A 239 -5.28 -8.54 14.78
C SER A 239 -6.65 -9.15 15.04
N GLU A 240 -7.17 -8.99 16.26
CA GLU A 240 -8.49 -9.49 16.68
C GLU A 240 -9.51 -8.36 16.82
N MET A 241 -9.08 -7.12 17.09
CA MET A 241 -9.95 -5.94 17.21
C MET A 241 -10.52 -5.48 15.86
N ASP A 242 -11.73 -4.93 15.84
CA ASP A 242 -12.25 -4.12 14.72
C ASP A 242 -12.21 -2.60 15.00
N ASP A 243 -12.73 -1.77 14.08
CA ASP A 243 -12.73 -0.30 14.27
C ASP A 243 -13.49 0.12 15.54
N ILE A 244 -14.54 -0.61 15.90
CA ILE A 244 -15.40 -0.32 17.06
C ILE A 244 -14.63 -0.65 18.34
N ASP A 245 -13.97 -1.80 18.39
CA ASP A 245 -13.17 -2.25 19.54
C ASP A 245 -12.06 -1.25 19.85
N LEU A 246 -11.30 -0.84 18.82
CA LEU A 246 -10.20 0.10 19.00
C LEU A 246 -10.70 1.46 19.48
N ILE A 247 -11.72 2.02 18.80
CA ILE A 247 -12.28 3.32 19.20
C ILE A 247 -12.85 3.27 20.61
N SER A 248 -13.56 2.20 20.98
CA SER A 248 -14.09 2.02 22.33
C SER A 248 -12.97 1.96 23.37
N THR A 249 -11.91 1.20 23.08
CA THR A 249 -10.74 1.06 23.97
C THR A 249 -10.04 2.40 24.17
N LEU A 250 -9.71 3.11 23.08
CA LEU A 250 -9.04 4.41 23.15
C LEU A 250 -9.93 5.50 23.76
N ARG A 251 -11.26 5.45 23.56
CA ARG A 251 -12.20 6.41 24.17
C ARG A 251 -12.30 6.25 25.68
N ASN A 252 -12.16 5.03 26.17
CA ASN A 252 -12.23 4.68 27.59
C ASN A 252 -10.87 4.69 28.31
N SER A 253 -9.78 5.00 27.60
CA SER A 253 -8.46 5.18 28.21
C SER A 253 -8.36 6.49 29.01
N GLU A 254 -7.16 6.79 29.52
CA GLU A 254 -6.82 8.14 29.98
C GLU A 254 -5.75 8.77 29.07
N GLY A 255 -5.38 10.02 29.35
CA GLY A 255 -4.29 10.71 28.66
C GLY A 255 -4.55 11.05 27.19
N THR A 256 -3.46 11.06 26.40
CA THR A 256 -3.45 11.45 24.98
C THR A 256 -4.41 10.63 24.12
N PRO A 257 -4.50 9.29 24.23
CA PRO A 257 -5.37 8.53 23.34
C PRO A 257 -6.85 8.96 23.38
N LYS A 258 -7.41 9.13 24.59
CA LYS A 258 -8.78 9.64 24.80
C LYS A 258 -8.99 11.05 24.29
N GLU A 259 -8.00 11.93 24.48
CA GLU A 259 -8.05 13.30 23.97
C GLU A 259 -8.14 13.31 22.44
N ILE A 260 -7.29 12.54 21.78
CA ILE A 260 -7.25 12.44 20.32
C ILE A 260 -8.56 11.89 19.76
N ILE A 261 -9.11 10.82 20.36
CA ILE A 261 -10.41 10.29 19.92
C ILE A 261 -11.53 11.31 20.09
N LYS A 262 -11.57 12.04 21.22
CA LYS A 262 -12.56 13.14 21.40
C LYS A 262 -12.44 14.22 20.35
N ARG A 263 -11.23 14.50 19.86
CA ARG A 263 -11.02 15.46 18.75
C ARG A 263 -11.54 14.89 17.43
N ILE A 264 -11.22 13.63 17.12
CA ILE A 264 -11.73 12.96 15.91
C ILE A 264 -13.26 12.91 15.90
N ASP A 265 -13.88 12.51 17.03
CA ASP A 265 -15.33 12.47 17.23
C ASP A 265 -16.00 13.84 16.94
N LYS A 266 -15.33 14.94 17.32
CA LYS A 266 -15.79 16.32 17.08
C LYS A 266 -15.25 16.93 15.79
N ARG A 267 -14.54 16.15 14.96
CA ARG A 267 -13.86 16.61 13.75
C ARG A 267 -12.90 17.80 13.97
N LYS A 268 -12.30 17.90 15.16
CA LYS A 268 -11.30 18.92 15.53
C LYS A 268 -9.89 18.44 15.17
N LEU A 269 -9.63 18.32 13.88
CA LEU A 269 -8.35 17.85 13.35
C LEU A 269 -7.25 18.91 13.50
N PHE A 270 -6.01 18.44 13.65
CA PHE A 270 -4.82 19.27 13.60
C PHE A 270 -4.67 19.91 12.22
N LYS A 271 -4.00 21.05 12.15
CA LYS A 271 -3.87 21.85 10.93
C LYS A 271 -2.49 21.71 10.32
N ASN A 272 -2.45 21.52 9.01
CA ASN A 272 -1.21 21.47 8.26
C ASN A 272 -0.58 22.87 8.22
N ILE A 273 0.68 22.96 8.65
CA ILE A 273 1.43 24.22 8.69
C ILE A 273 2.38 24.34 7.51
N THR A 274 3.03 23.23 7.18
CA THR A 274 4.03 23.17 6.13
C THR A 274 3.97 21.83 5.44
N THR A 275 4.13 21.88 4.12
CA THR A 275 4.16 20.71 3.25
C THR A 275 5.50 20.69 2.54
N LEU A 276 6.32 19.70 2.87
CA LEU A 276 7.60 19.47 2.22
C LEU A 276 7.34 18.56 1.01
N ARG A 277 7.35 19.14 -0.19
CA ARG A 277 7.10 18.37 -1.41
C ARG A 277 8.34 17.57 -1.77
N TYR A 278 8.15 16.51 -2.55
CA TYR A 278 9.28 15.72 -3.06
C TYR A 278 10.40 16.61 -3.63
N SER A 279 10.06 17.61 -4.45
CA SER A 279 11.03 18.49 -5.12
C SER A 279 11.76 19.46 -4.20
N ASP A 280 11.21 19.74 -3.02
CA ASP A 280 11.76 20.72 -2.07
C ASP A 280 12.91 20.13 -1.24
N LEU A 281 13.06 18.80 -1.26
CA LEU A 281 14.01 18.04 -0.48
C LEU A 281 15.17 17.54 -1.34
N SER A 282 16.38 17.57 -0.81
CA SER A 282 17.55 16.90 -1.37
C SER A 282 17.41 15.38 -1.31
N PRO A 283 18.16 14.61 -2.14
CA PRO A 283 18.16 13.14 -2.05
C PRO A 283 18.49 12.60 -0.65
N LYS A 284 19.39 13.27 0.08
CA LYS A 284 19.75 12.88 1.45
C LYS A 284 18.60 13.12 2.43
N GLU A 285 17.98 14.29 2.38
CA GLU A 285 16.83 14.61 3.24
C GLU A 285 15.67 13.63 3.02
N ARG A 286 15.35 13.31 1.76
CA ARG A 286 14.34 12.29 1.43
C ARG A 286 14.69 10.93 2.05
N TRP A 287 15.95 10.51 1.92
CA TRP A 287 16.43 9.24 2.48
C TRP A 287 16.31 9.18 3.99
N THR A 288 16.73 10.25 4.66
CA THR A 288 16.62 10.33 6.12
C THR A 288 15.17 10.23 6.56
N LEU A 289 14.25 10.99 5.95
CA LEU A 289 12.84 11.00 6.34
C LEU A 289 12.15 9.66 6.15
N ILE A 290 12.28 9.01 4.99
CA ILE A 290 11.58 7.75 4.71
C ILE A 290 12.14 6.54 5.49
N ASN A 291 13.31 6.70 6.12
CA ASN A 291 13.95 5.67 6.96
C ASN A 291 13.91 6.01 8.44
N LEU A 292 13.21 7.06 8.87
CA LEU A 292 12.93 7.28 10.28
C LEU A 292 12.07 6.12 10.80
N SER A 293 12.54 5.45 11.86
CA SER A 293 11.72 4.50 12.61
C SER A 293 10.56 5.21 13.29
N GLU A 294 9.50 4.47 13.64
CA GLU A 294 8.36 5.06 14.36
C GLU A 294 8.80 5.63 15.72
N SER A 295 9.73 4.95 16.39
CA SER A 295 10.34 5.42 17.64
C SER A 295 11.15 6.71 17.49
N SER A 296 11.90 6.86 16.39
CA SER A 296 12.68 8.08 16.11
C SER A 296 11.75 9.24 15.74
N LYS A 297 10.72 8.96 14.95
CA LYS A 297 9.67 9.93 14.62
C LYS A 297 8.94 10.43 15.87
N HIS A 298 8.52 9.51 16.74
CA HIS A 298 7.83 9.87 18.00
C HIS A 298 8.74 10.69 18.93
N ARG A 299 10.04 10.37 18.99
CA ARG A 299 11.03 11.19 19.72
C ARG A 299 11.12 12.61 19.17
N LEU A 300 11.19 12.76 17.84
CA LEU A 300 11.21 14.07 17.18
C LEU A 300 9.93 14.87 17.46
N GLU A 301 8.76 14.22 17.37
CA GLU A 301 7.48 14.83 17.72
C GLU A 301 7.46 15.30 19.18
N THR A 302 7.99 14.50 20.10
CA THR A 302 8.08 14.84 21.53
C THR A 302 9.01 16.03 21.77
N GLU A 303 10.24 15.98 21.25
CA GLU A 303 11.24 17.02 21.43
C GLU A 303 10.77 18.37 20.90
N ILE A 304 10.19 18.39 19.69
CA ILE A 304 9.66 19.62 19.10
C ILE A 304 8.42 20.08 19.89
N SER A 305 7.59 19.16 20.36
CA SER A 305 6.40 19.51 21.12
C SER A 305 6.72 20.15 22.46
N GLU A 306 7.74 19.64 23.16
CA GLU A 306 8.25 20.18 24.43
C GLU A 306 8.89 21.56 24.20
N PHE A 307 9.74 21.70 23.18
CA PHE A 307 10.43 22.96 22.89
C PHE A 307 9.45 24.12 22.62
N TYR A 308 8.34 23.86 21.93
CA TYR A 308 7.36 24.88 21.55
C TYR A 308 6.08 24.88 22.40
N GLU A 309 6.01 24.04 23.43
CA GLU A 309 4.82 23.87 24.27
C GLU A 309 3.53 23.71 23.44
N THR A 310 3.58 22.88 22.40
CA THR A 310 2.46 22.60 21.51
C THR A 310 2.60 21.20 20.95
N ARG A 311 1.49 20.46 20.82
CA ARG A 311 1.55 19.15 20.18
C ARG A 311 1.77 19.30 18.68
N ILE A 312 2.72 18.52 18.15
CA ILE A 312 3.00 18.44 16.73
C ILE A 312 2.77 17.01 16.22
N PHE A 313 2.45 16.87 14.94
CA PHE A 313 2.49 15.59 14.26
C PHE A 313 3.27 15.69 12.95
N LEU A 314 4.11 14.71 12.71
CA LEU A 314 4.83 14.50 11.47
C LEU A 314 4.09 13.44 10.67
N ASP A 315 3.89 13.69 9.39
CA ASP A 315 3.25 12.73 8.48
C ASP A 315 4.18 12.50 7.30
N ILE A 316 4.88 11.37 7.38
CA ILE A 316 5.87 10.91 6.42
C ILE A 316 5.29 9.67 5.74
N PRO A 317 4.69 9.80 4.54
CA PRO A 317 4.16 8.64 3.83
C PRO A 317 5.29 7.70 3.42
N LYS A 318 5.00 6.39 3.42
CA LYS A 318 5.87 5.43 2.74
C LYS A 318 6.01 5.82 1.26
N PRO A 319 7.18 5.57 0.62
CA PRO A 319 7.32 5.77 -0.81
C PRO A 319 6.23 5.00 -1.58
N PRO A 320 5.62 5.60 -2.62
CA PRO A 320 4.62 4.89 -3.41
C PRO A 320 5.26 3.67 -4.09
N LYS A 321 4.62 2.50 -3.97
CA LYS A 321 4.99 1.30 -4.72
C LYS A 321 4.77 1.57 -6.22
N MET A 322 5.84 1.48 -7.03
CA MET A 322 5.84 1.74 -8.48
C MET A 322 5.98 0.46 -9.31
N VAL A 323 5.28 -0.60 -8.89
CA VAL A 323 5.50 -1.97 -9.37
C VAL A 323 4.87 -2.16 -10.76
N GLU A 324 3.80 -1.42 -11.03
CA GLU A 324 2.82 -1.63 -12.12
C GLU A 324 3.30 -1.13 -13.47
N HIS A 325 4.39 -0.38 -13.52
CA HIS A 325 5.06 -0.04 -14.78
C HIS A 325 5.78 -1.24 -15.38
N ARG A 326 5.78 -2.40 -14.72
CA ARG A 326 6.43 -3.64 -15.17
C ARG A 326 5.48 -4.63 -15.84
N ILE A 327 4.24 -4.22 -16.09
CA ILE A 327 3.25 -5.00 -16.84
C ILE A 327 3.83 -5.37 -18.20
N THR A 328 3.82 -6.67 -18.49
CA THR A 328 4.27 -7.20 -19.78
C THR A 328 3.09 -7.22 -20.74
N VAL A 329 3.27 -6.59 -21.89
CA VAL A 329 2.30 -6.55 -22.99
C VAL A 329 2.80 -7.43 -24.13
N LEU A 330 1.96 -8.34 -24.62
CA LEU A 330 2.25 -9.18 -25.79
C LEU A 330 1.75 -8.49 -27.06
N MET A 331 2.66 -8.20 -27.99
CA MET A 331 2.38 -7.60 -29.30
C MET A 331 3.23 -8.31 -30.36
N ASP A 332 2.65 -8.75 -31.46
CA ASP A 332 3.36 -9.42 -32.57
C ASP A 332 4.32 -10.55 -32.10
N ASP A 333 3.84 -11.41 -31.19
CA ASP A 333 4.62 -12.51 -30.56
C ASP A 333 5.88 -12.06 -29.80
N LYS A 334 5.97 -10.77 -29.48
CA LYS A 334 7.04 -10.17 -28.67
C LYS A 334 6.50 -9.60 -27.38
N LYS A 335 7.40 -9.48 -26.40
CA LYS A 335 7.12 -8.97 -25.06
C LYS A 335 7.65 -7.55 -24.95
N TYR A 336 6.78 -6.65 -24.52
CA TYR A 336 7.11 -5.26 -24.24
C TYR A 336 6.74 -4.93 -22.81
N ARG A 337 7.49 -4.03 -22.16
CA ARG A 337 6.98 -3.42 -20.93
C ARG A 337 6.04 -2.29 -21.30
N LEU A 338 4.96 -2.13 -20.53
CA LEU A 338 4.00 -1.07 -20.81
C LEU A 338 4.64 0.33 -20.82
N ASP A 339 5.60 0.60 -19.92
CA ASP A 339 6.28 1.90 -19.85
C ASP A 339 7.21 2.21 -21.03
N GLU A 340 7.47 1.26 -21.92
CA GLU A 340 8.27 1.46 -23.14
C GLU A 340 7.41 1.79 -24.36
N ILE A 341 6.19 1.27 -24.37
CA ILE A 341 5.25 1.39 -25.48
C ILE A 341 4.09 2.36 -25.17
N SER A 342 4.07 2.92 -23.96
CA SER A 342 3.08 3.89 -23.50
C SER A 342 3.75 5.11 -22.87
N PRO A 343 3.83 6.23 -23.62
CA PRO A 343 4.31 7.51 -23.07
C PRO A 343 3.52 7.98 -21.85
N LEU A 344 2.24 7.60 -21.77
CA LEU A 344 1.38 7.86 -20.62
C LEU A 344 1.86 7.08 -19.39
N ALA A 345 2.05 5.76 -19.51
CA ALA A 345 2.52 4.94 -18.39
C ALA A 345 3.91 5.38 -17.90
N GLU A 346 4.82 5.76 -18.82
CA GLU A 346 6.12 6.34 -18.47
C GLU A 346 5.98 7.65 -17.67
N SER A 347 5.14 8.57 -18.16
CA SER A 347 4.93 9.88 -17.54
C SER A 347 4.30 9.77 -16.15
N LEU A 348 3.34 8.85 -15.98
CA LEU A 348 2.66 8.61 -14.71
C LEU A 348 3.63 8.24 -13.60
N LYS A 349 4.70 7.48 -13.89
CA LYS A 349 5.72 7.12 -12.90
C LYS A 349 6.34 8.36 -12.25
N ASN A 350 6.74 9.33 -13.05
CA ASN A 350 7.31 10.58 -12.55
C ASN A 350 6.25 11.42 -11.82
N ALA A 351 4.99 11.38 -12.28
CA ALA A 351 3.89 12.08 -11.65
C ALA A 351 3.60 11.54 -10.23
N TYR A 352 3.54 10.22 -10.04
CA TYR A 352 3.41 9.57 -8.73
C TYR A 352 4.57 9.90 -7.79
N LYS A 353 5.80 9.93 -8.30
CA LYS A 353 6.98 10.31 -7.52
C LYS A 353 6.81 11.72 -6.95
N LYS A 354 6.42 12.65 -7.82
CA LYS A 354 6.29 14.08 -7.50
C LYS A 354 5.05 14.41 -6.67
N SER A 355 4.05 13.52 -6.60
CA SER A 355 2.90 13.70 -5.70
C SER A 355 3.22 13.38 -4.24
N TRP A 356 4.35 12.71 -3.96
CA TRP A 356 4.77 12.47 -2.59
C TRP A 356 5.09 13.79 -1.87
N SER A 357 4.59 13.92 -0.65
CA SER A 357 4.86 15.07 0.21
C SER A 357 4.71 14.68 1.68
N MET A 358 5.58 15.24 2.51
CA MET A 358 5.49 15.18 3.96
C MET A 358 4.71 16.39 4.47
N MET A 359 3.95 16.22 5.55
CA MET A 359 3.21 17.31 6.20
C MET A 359 3.58 17.39 7.68
N ILE A 360 3.58 18.62 8.21
CA ILE A 360 3.74 18.89 9.65
C ILE A 360 2.46 19.57 10.13
N TYR A 361 1.86 19.01 11.17
CA TYR A 361 0.60 19.47 11.70
C TYR A 361 0.76 20.01 13.13
N LEU A 362 0.01 21.07 13.44
CA LEU A 362 -0.10 21.65 14.77
C LEU A 362 -1.54 21.76 15.23
N GLU A 363 -1.70 21.93 16.53
CA GLU A 363 -2.94 22.37 17.11
C GLU A 363 -3.31 23.77 16.58
N SER A 364 -4.57 23.95 16.19
CA SER A 364 -5.03 25.19 15.55
C SER A 364 -4.91 26.44 16.43
N GLU A 365 -4.73 26.29 17.73
CA GLU A 365 -4.66 27.40 18.69
C GLU A 365 -3.21 27.89 18.89
N THR A 366 -2.22 27.16 18.37
CA THR A 366 -0.80 27.40 18.65
C THR A 366 0.03 27.79 17.43
N PHE A 367 -0.59 28.06 16.26
CA PHE A 367 0.13 28.47 15.02
C PHE A 367 1.20 29.55 15.24
N ASN A 368 0.90 30.53 16.09
CA ASN A 368 1.78 31.67 16.34
C ASN A 368 3.04 31.30 17.14
N LYS A 369 3.09 30.12 17.77
CA LYS A 369 4.24 29.67 18.57
C LYS A 369 5.44 29.24 17.70
N MET A 370 5.25 28.95 16.41
CA MET A 370 6.29 28.39 15.54
C MET A 370 6.52 29.22 14.24
N PRO A 371 6.90 30.51 14.33
CA PRO A 371 7.08 31.36 13.14
C PRO A 371 8.23 30.91 12.23
N GLU A 372 9.24 30.19 12.75
CA GLU A 372 10.34 29.66 11.94
C GLU A 372 9.89 28.55 10.99
N LEU A 373 8.99 27.67 11.46
CA LEU A 373 8.40 26.59 10.68
C LEU A 373 7.62 27.14 9.47
N LEU A 374 7.00 28.31 9.63
CA LEU A 374 6.29 29.03 8.56
C LEU A 374 7.24 29.67 7.53
N LYS A 375 8.47 30.01 7.93
CA LYS A 375 9.46 30.64 7.05
C LYS A 375 10.20 29.61 6.20
N ASP A 376 10.68 28.54 6.84
CA ASP A 376 11.46 27.49 6.17
C ASP A 376 11.29 26.17 6.93
N GLY A 377 10.23 25.44 6.59
CA GLY A 377 9.89 24.18 7.24
C GLY A 377 10.94 23.08 7.07
N ASN A 378 11.68 23.09 5.96
CA ASN A 378 12.74 22.11 5.70
C ASN A 378 13.90 22.35 6.66
N LYS A 379 14.48 23.56 6.63
CA LYS A 379 15.58 23.93 7.51
C LYS A 379 15.20 23.78 8.98
N PHE A 380 13.95 24.07 9.34
CA PHE A 380 13.44 23.87 10.69
C PHE A 380 13.52 22.40 11.12
N LEU A 381 12.92 21.49 10.36
CA LEU A 381 12.83 20.08 10.74
C LEU A 381 14.22 19.44 10.87
N PHE A 382 15.12 19.74 9.92
CA PHE A 382 16.47 19.18 9.91
C PHE A 382 17.41 19.79 10.98
N LYS A 383 16.97 20.76 11.79
CA LYS A 383 17.70 21.14 13.02
C LYS A 383 17.61 20.06 14.10
N PHE A 384 16.48 19.35 14.15
CA PHE A 384 16.20 18.31 15.14
C PHE A 384 16.64 16.92 14.68
N ILE A 385 16.91 16.75 13.38
CA ILE A 385 17.36 15.49 12.81
C ILE A 385 18.88 15.50 12.72
N GLU A 386 19.52 14.53 13.38
CA GLU A 386 20.97 14.36 13.29
C GLU A 386 21.43 14.16 11.84
N ASN A 387 22.46 14.90 11.45
CA ASN A 387 23.05 14.80 10.11
C ASN A 387 23.98 13.58 10.03
N THR A 388 23.40 12.39 9.92
CA THR A 388 24.18 11.14 9.78
C THR A 388 24.57 10.87 8.31
N PRO A 389 25.76 10.31 8.05
CA PRO A 389 26.13 9.77 6.74
C PRO A 389 25.15 8.68 6.27
N ILE A 390 24.96 8.53 4.96
CA ILE A 390 24.10 7.46 4.42
C ILE A 390 24.93 6.19 4.36
N LYS A 391 24.72 5.30 5.34
CA LYS A 391 25.32 3.97 5.32
C LYS A 391 24.36 3.00 4.64
N ASN A 392 24.66 2.61 3.40
CA ASN A 392 23.86 1.61 2.69
C ASN A 392 24.75 0.72 1.80
N PRO A 393 24.74 -0.61 2.00
CA PRO A 393 25.59 -1.53 1.23
C PRO A 393 25.41 -1.46 -0.29
N ILE A 394 24.20 -1.13 -0.77
CA ILE A 394 23.93 -0.98 -2.20
C ILE A 394 24.66 0.24 -2.75
N LEU A 395 24.66 1.36 -2.00
CA LEU A 395 25.39 2.56 -2.39
C LEU A 395 26.90 2.33 -2.38
N ASP A 396 27.41 1.65 -1.37
CA ASP A 396 28.84 1.32 -1.25
C ASP A 396 29.31 0.54 -2.49
N VAL A 397 28.58 -0.52 -2.85
CA VAL A 397 28.85 -1.33 -4.05
C VAL A 397 28.76 -0.51 -5.34
N LEU A 398 27.75 0.37 -5.47
CA LEU A 398 27.59 1.19 -6.67
C LEU A 398 28.65 2.29 -6.77
N ASN A 399 29.15 2.80 -5.64
CA ASN A 399 30.25 3.76 -5.61
C ASN A 399 31.59 3.10 -5.96
N GLU A 400 31.82 1.86 -5.52
CA GLU A 400 33.02 1.09 -5.82
C GLU A 400 33.06 0.60 -7.29
N HIS A 401 31.96 0.02 -7.78
CA HIS A 401 31.90 -0.62 -9.09
C HIS A 401 31.36 0.26 -10.21
N GLY A 402 30.89 1.47 -9.91
CA GLY A 402 30.27 2.38 -10.86
C GLY A 402 28.90 1.86 -11.35
N THR A 403 28.79 1.56 -12.65
CA THR A 403 27.52 1.06 -13.22
C THR A 403 27.46 -0.46 -13.11
N VAL A 404 26.52 -0.98 -12.31
CA VAL A 404 26.30 -2.42 -12.16
C VAL A 404 25.17 -2.88 -13.07
N GLN A 405 25.49 -3.84 -13.94
CA GLN A 405 24.58 -4.36 -14.94
C GLN A 405 23.70 -5.50 -14.41
N GLY A 406 22.41 -5.25 -14.24
CA GLY A 406 21.43 -6.24 -13.79
C GLY A 406 21.29 -6.33 -12.27
N VAL A 407 20.05 -6.58 -11.82
CA VAL A 407 19.70 -6.68 -10.39
C VAL A 407 20.36 -7.90 -9.72
N THR A 408 20.49 -9.02 -10.43
CA THR A 408 21.16 -10.23 -9.94
C THR A 408 22.64 -9.99 -9.67
N LYS A 409 23.32 -9.22 -10.54
CA LYS A 409 24.72 -8.87 -10.32
C LYS A 409 24.86 -7.96 -9.11
N LEU A 410 23.97 -6.96 -8.99
CA LEU A 410 23.95 -6.04 -7.86
C LEU A 410 23.69 -6.77 -6.53
N SER A 411 22.69 -7.66 -6.47
CA SER A 411 22.38 -8.42 -5.26
C SER A 411 23.56 -9.31 -4.85
N ASN A 412 24.22 -9.97 -5.81
CA ASN A 412 25.38 -10.82 -5.54
C ASN A 412 26.56 -10.02 -4.97
N LEU A 413 26.84 -8.81 -5.49
CA LEU A 413 27.88 -7.94 -4.97
C LEU A 413 27.57 -7.47 -3.54
N VAL A 414 26.29 -7.24 -3.23
CA VAL A 414 25.80 -6.90 -1.88
C VAL A 414 25.68 -8.13 -0.97
N LYS A 415 26.04 -9.33 -1.46
CA LYS A 415 25.91 -10.62 -0.75
C LYS A 415 24.48 -10.92 -0.28
N LYS A 416 23.48 -10.45 -1.02
CA LYS A 416 22.05 -10.73 -0.81
C LYS A 416 21.47 -11.56 -1.95
N SER A 417 20.42 -12.31 -1.66
CA SER A 417 19.69 -13.06 -2.70
C SER A 417 19.02 -12.08 -3.67
N ALA A 418 19.03 -12.41 -4.96
CA ALA A 418 18.30 -11.63 -5.98
C ALA A 418 16.77 -11.65 -5.75
N ASN A 419 16.27 -12.55 -4.90
CA ASN A 419 14.87 -12.63 -4.53
C ASN A 419 14.58 -12.07 -3.13
N ASP A 420 15.58 -11.52 -2.43
CA ASP A 420 15.42 -10.93 -1.10
C ASP A 420 14.47 -9.71 -1.17
N PRO A 421 13.27 -9.77 -0.55
CA PRO A 421 12.32 -8.65 -0.55
C PRO A 421 12.90 -7.38 0.07
N GLU A 422 13.73 -7.51 1.11
CA GLU A 422 14.35 -6.38 1.80
C GLU A 422 15.35 -5.66 0.88
N PHE A 423 16.15 -6.43 0.14
CA PHE A 423 17.05 -5.88 -0.89
C PHE A 423 16.28 -5.04 -1.93
N HIS A 424 15.18 -5.59 -2.46
CA HIS A 424 14.38 -4.88 -3.45
C HIS A 424 13.73 -3.63 -2.89
N LEU A 425 13.24 -3.69 -1.65
CA LEU A 425 12.65 -2.55 -0.96
C LEU A 425 13.69 -1.42 -0.77
N GLU A 426 14.87 -1.76 -0.27
CA GLU A 426 15.98 -0.81 -0.08
C GLU A 426 16.43 -0.19 -1.41
N LEU A 427 16.59 -1.01 -2.46
CA LEU A 427 16.92 -0.51 -3.80
C LEU A 427 15.84 0.46 -4.33
N GLN A 428 14.56 0.16 -4.10
CA GLN A 428 13.46 1.03 -4.49
C GLN A 428 13.49 2.36 -3.73
N LYS A 429 13.77 2.36 -2.42
CA LYS A 429 13.94 3.59 -1.63
C LYS A 429 15.08 4.46 -2.17
N LEU A 430 16.22 3.86 -2.51
CA LEU A 430 17.36 4.58 -3.09
C LEU A 430 17.02 5.25 -4.43
N ILE A 431 16.29 4.54 -5.30
CA ILE A 431 15.81 5.07 -6.59
C ILE A 431 14.76 6.17 -6.36
N PHE A 432 13.86 5.96 -5.40
CA PHE A 432 12.85 6.95 -5.02
C PHE A 432 13.51 8.25 -4.57
N CYS A 433 14.47 8.20 -3.65
CA CYS A 433 15.18 9.40 -3.15
C CYS A 433 16.02 10.10 -4.22
N GLY A 434 16.39 9.39 -5.30
CA GLY A 434 17.32 9.89 -6.29
C GLY A 434 18.78 9.78 -5.82
N LEU A 435 19.10 8.72 -5.08
CA LEU A 435 20.48 8.35 -4.74
C LEU A 435 21.05 7.35 -5.75
N VAL A 436 20.18 6.55 -6.37
CA VAL A 436 20.51 5.59 -7.42
C VAL A 436 19.69 5.89 -8.66
N THR A 437 20.33 5.87 -9.82
CA THR A 437 19.66 5.89 -11.12
C THR A 437 19.53 4.47 -11.67
N LYS A 438 18.43 4.23 -12.36
CA LYS A 438 18.14 2.95 -13.03
C LYS A 438 17.98 3.22 -14.53
N LYS A 439 18.88 2.66 -15.34
CA LYS A 439 18.78 2.63 -16.80
C LYS A 439 18.24 1.28 -17.26
N ILE A 440 17.38 1.27 -18.26
CA ILE A 440 16.80 0.04 -18.82
C ILE A 440 17.51 -0.21 -20.15
N GLU A 441 18.04 -1.42 -20.34
CA GLU A 441 18.73 -1.86 -21.54
C GLU A 441 18.02 -3.10 -22.11
N PRO A 442 17.62 -3.10 -23.40
CA PRO A 442 17.04 -4.27 -24.04
C PRO A 442 18.13 -5.33 -24.33
N VAL A 443 17.91 -6.57 -23.88
CA VAL A 443 18.85 -7.68 -24.04
C VAL A 443 18.09 -8.95 -24.45
N ARG A 444 18.26 -9.38 -25.71
CA ARG A 444 17.75 -10.67 -26.24
C ARG A 444 16.25 -10.92 -25.94
N GLY A 445 15.39 -9.95 -26.20
CA GLY A 445 13.94 -10.06 -25.94
C GLY A 445 13.53 -9.98 -24.46
N THR A 446 14.49 -9.67 -23.58
CA THR A 446 14.26 -9.38 -22.16
C THR A 446 14.87 -8.01 -21.80
N PHE A 447 14.64 -7.55 -20.57
CA PHE A 447 15.12 -6.25 -20.09
C PHE A 447 16.12 -6.42 -18.97
N ARG A 448 17.26 -5.73 -19.10
CA ARG A 448 18.27 -5.61 -18.04
C ARG A 448 18.19 -4.22 -17.43
N TYR A 449 18.25 -4.16 -16.10
CA TYR A 449 18.28 -2.90 -15.36
C TYR A 449 19.70 -2.66 -14.88
N ASP A 450 20.28 -1.56 -15.34
CA ASP A 450 21.62 -1.13 -14.97
C ASP A 450 21.50 -0.02 -13.92
N TYR A 451 22.24 -0.16 -12.81
CA TYR A 451 22.14 0.70 -11.65
C TYR A 451 23.44 1.49 -11.49
N LYS A 452 23.32 2.77 -11.13
CA LYS A 452 24.46 3.64 -10.88
C LYS A 452 24.16 4.59 -9.73
N SER A 453 25.10 4.73 -8.78
CA SER A 453 25.02 5.76 -7.76
C SER A 453 25.18 7.15 -8.39
N ILE A 454 24.35 8.09 -7.95
CA ILE A 454 24.49 9.52 -8.28
C ILE A 454 24.82 10.34 -7.02
N TYR A 455 25.05 9.66 -5.90
CA TYR A 455 25.40 10.28 -4.64
C TYR A 455 26.87 9.99 -4.32
N THR A 456 27.65 11.06 -4.20
CA THR A 456 28.98 11.03 -3.60
C THR A 456 28.90 11.81 -2.30
N GLU A 457 29.27 11.19 -1.17
CA GLU A 457 29.48 11.95 0.07
C GLU A 457 30.64 12.90 -0.19
N SER A 458 30.33 14.20 -0.34
CA SER A 458 31.31 15.29 -0.35
C SER A 458 31.52 15.80 1.06
#